data_AF-A0A9P4LL41-F1
#
_entry.id   AF-A0A9P4LL41-F1
#
_cell.length_a   1.000
_cell.length_b   1.000
_cell.length_c   1.000
_cell.angle_alpha   90.00
_cell.angle_beta   90.00
_cell.angle_gamma   90.00
#
_symmetry.space_group_name_H-M   'P 1'
#
loop_
_entity.id
_entity.type
_entity.pdbx_description
1 polymer ?
#
loop_
_entity_poly.entity_id
_entity_poly.type
_entity_poly.pdbx_seq_one_letter_code
_entity_poly.pdbx_strand_id
1 'polypeptide(L)' 'EGTPYDCCSACSDKVIAAYEADPWGFVQKALNEKGWVEEMSGLAEVQRQADAALADIEFDEEDEGGLDDEGEML' A
#
# COMPACT_ATOMS: atom_id res chain seq x y z
N GLU A 1 21.22 2.97 -1.91
CA GLU A 1 20.58 3.75 -0.82
C GLU A 1 19.10 3.90 -1.17
N GLY A 2 18.20 3.89 -0.17
CA GLY A 2 16.75 3.98 -0.40
C GLY A 2 16.28 5.44 -0.40
N THR A 3 15.43 5.80 -1.35
CA THR A 3 14.84 7.15 -1.43
C THR A 3 13.62 7.24 -0.50
N PRO A 4 13.45 8.31 0.29
CA PRO A 4 12.23 8.53 1.05
C PRO A 4 11.02 8.57 0.11
N TYR A 5 9.93 7.96 0.56
CA TYR A 5 8.70 7.83 -0.23
C TYR A 5 7.59 8.72 0.31
N ASP A 6 7.02 9.56 -0.54
CA ASP A 6 6.06 10.61 -0.17
C ASP A 6 4.77 10.07 0.46
N CYS A 7 4.34 8.85 0.08
CA CYS A 7 3.15 8.21 0.63
C CYS A 7 3.44 7.17 1.72
N CYS A 8 4.68 7.12 2.24
CA CYS A 8 5.06 6.19 3.29
C CYS A 8 4.14 6.32 4.52
N SER A 9 3.61 5.20 5.00
CA SER A 9 2.72 5.12 6.17
C SER A 9 3.44 5.35 7.50
N ALA A 10 4.77 5.45 7.52
CA ALA A 10 5.57 5.61 8.73
C ALA A 10 6.44 6.87 8.77
N CYS A 11 7.07 7.25 7.65
CA CYS A 11 8.07 8.33 7.62
C CYS A 11 7.79 9.45 6.63
N SER A 12 6.60 9.48 6.00
CA SER A 12 6.25 10.63 5.16
C SER A 12 6.10 11.90 5.98
N ASP A 13 6.37 13.05 5.36
CA ASP A 13 6.23 14.36 6.02
C ASP A 13 4.80 14.57 6.57
N LYS A 14 3.78 14.01 5.91
CA LYS A 14 2.38 14.04 6.37
C LYS A 14 2.21 13.30 7.69
N VAL A 15 2.79 12.11 7.80
CA VAL A 15 2.73 11.26 9.01
C VAL A 15 3.45 11.96 10.17
N ILE A 16 4.66 12.48 9.91
CA ILE A 16 5.45 13.19 10.91
C ILE A 16 4.69 14.44 11.40
N ALA A 17 4.19 15.27 10.48
CA ALA A 17 3.43 16.46 10.82
C ALA A 17 2.14 16.15 11.61
N ALA A 18 1.42 15.09 11.23
CA ALA A 18 0.20 14.67 11.95
C ALA A 18 0.52 14.18 13.37
N TYR A 19 1.62 13.44 13.53
CA TYR A 19 2.09 12.99 14.84
C TYR A 19 2.57 14.16 15.72
N GLU A 20 3.31 15.12 15.16
CA GLU A 20 3.78 16.29 15.90
C GLU A 20 2.63 17.20 16.36
N ALA A 21 1.55 17.28 15.58
CA ALA A 21 0.37 18.08 15.90
C ALA A 21 -0.49 17.46 17.02
N ASP A 22 -0.68 16.15 17.02
CA ASP A 22 -1.47 15.43 18.04
C ASP A 22 -0.93 13.99 18.23
N PRO A 23 0.12 13.81 19.06
CA PRO A 23 0.82 12.52 19.16
C PRO A 23 -0.09 11.38 19.64
N TRP A 24 -0.93 11.66 20.64
CA TRP A 24 -1.78 10.64 21.24
C TRP A 24 -3.03 10.39 20.40
N GLY A 25 -3.68 11.44 19.88
CA GLY A 25 -4.82 11.27 18.99
C GLY A 25 -4.44 10.59 17.68
N PHE A 26 -3.23 10.86 17.16
CA PHE A 26 -2.67 10.12 16.02
C PHE A 26 -2.59 8.62 16.32
N VAL A 27 -1.94 8.22 17.42
CA VAL A 27 -1.77 6.81 17.78
C VAL A 27 -3.13 6.14 18.02
N GLN A 28 -4.06 6.83 18.70
CA GLN A 28 -5.40 6.30 18.92
C GLN A 28 -6.13 6.03 17.60
N LYS A 29 -6.09 6.96 16.63
CA LYS A 29 -6.73 6.75 15.32
C LYS A 29 -6.03 5.65 14.53
N ALA A 30 -4.70 5.67 14.48
CA ALA A 30 -3.92 4.67 13.77
C ALA A 30 -4.18 3.24 14.26
N LEU A 31 -4.44 3.05 15.55
CA LEU A 31 -4.72 1.74 16.13
C LEU A 31 -6.19 1.32 16.05
N ASN A 32 -7.14 2.26 16.11
CA ASN A 32 -8.57 1.95 16.15
C ASN A 32 -9.23 1.98 14.75
N GLU A 33 -8.68 2.72 13.80
CA GLU A 33 -9.24 2.92 12.47
C GLU A 33 -8.36 2.25 11.42
N LYS A 34 -8.76 1.05 10.98
CA LYS A 34 -8.08 0.31 9.92
C LYS A 34 -8.07 1.13 8.63
N GLY A 35 -6.90 1.29 8.01
CA GLY A 35 -6.73 2.04 6.76
C GLY A 35 -6.63 3.55 6.92
N TRP A 36 -6.85 4.10 8.12
CA TRP A 36 -6.76 5.55 8.35
C TRP A 36 -5.37 6.11 8.00
N VAL A 37 -4.31 5.37 8.35
CA VAL A 37 -2.94 5.79 8.07
C VAL A 37 -2.68 5.86 6.56
N GLU A 38 -3.23 4.91 5.81
CA GLU A 38 -3.08 4.80 4.36
C GLU A 38 -3.80 5.93 3.63
N GLU A 39 -5.00 6.30 4.10
CA GLU A 39 -5.76 7.44 3.58
C GLU A 39 -5.06 8.77 3.87
N MET A 40 -4.56 8.97 5.10
CA MET A 40 -3.86 10.19 5.48
C MET A 40 -2.50 10.34 4.78
N SER A 41 -1.74 9.25 4.60
CA SER A 41 -0.45 9.30 3.90
C SER A 41 -0.63 9.46 2.38
N GLY A 42 -1.79 9.06 1.84
CA GLY A 42 -2.08 9.02 0.41
C GLY A 42 -1.74 7.67 -0.23
N LEU A 43 -1.32 6.68 0.56
CA LEU A 43 -1.04 5.33 0.08
C LEU A 43 -2.30 4.63 -0.44
N ALA A 44 -3.46 4.88 0.17
CA ALA A 44 -4.73 4.33 -0.29
C ALA A 44 -5.07 4.78 -1.72
N GLU A 45 -4.74 6.03 -2.08
CA GLU A 45 -4.94 6.54 -3.43
C GLU A 45 -4.01 5.87 -4.45
N VAL A 46 -2.76 5.63 -4.08
CA VAL A 46 -1.81 4.89 -4.92
C VAL A 46 -2.32 3.47 -5.20
N GLN A 47 -2.86 2.79 -4.19
CA GLN A 47 -3.47 1.47 -4.37
C GLN A 47 -4.68 1.53 -5.33
N ARG A 48 -5.58 2.52 -5.16
CA ARG A 48 -6.73 2.71 -6.07
C ARG A 48 -6.31 2.92 -7.52
N GLN A 49 -5.25 3.70 -7.75
CA GLN A 49 -4.72 3.95 -9.08
C GLN A 49 -4.08 2.70 -9.69
N ALA A 50 -3.38 1.90 -8.89
CA ALA A 50 -2.84 0.62 -9.32
C ALA A 50 -3.97 -0.35 -9.71
N ASP A 51 -5.00 -0.47 -8.87
CA ASP A 51 -6.15 -1.35 -9.14
C ASP A 51 -6.91 -0.92 -10.40
N ALA A 52 -7.09 0.40 -10.61
CA ALA A 52 -7.70 0.93 -11.83
C ALA A 52 -6.86 0.64 -13.08
N ALA A 53 -5.54 0.81 -12.99
CA ALA A 53 -4.64 0.50 -14.10
C ALA A 53 -4.64 -1.01 -14.44
N LEU A 54 -4.76 -1.88 -13.43
CA LEU A 54 -4.90 -3.33 -13.65
C LEU A 54 -6.22 -3.69 -14.31
N ALA A 55 -7.32 -3.01 -13.98
CA ALA A 55 -8.62 -3.24 -14.60
C ALA A 55 -8.67 -2.84 -16.08
N ASP A 56 -7.88 -1.85 -16.49
CA ASP A 56 -7.74 -1.43 -17.89
C ASP A 56 -6.82 -2.36 -18.70
N ILE A 57 -6.04 -3.22 -18.03
CA ILE A 57 -5.20 -4.23 -18.68
C ILE A 57 -6.04 -5.51 -18.78
N GLU A 58 -6.51 -5.86 -19.98
CA GLU A 58 -6.89 -7.24 -20.32
C GLU A 58 -5.62 -8.08 -20.24
N PHE A 59 -5.40 -8.73 -19.10
CA PHE A 59 -4.43 -9.82 -19.02
C PHE A 59 -4.99 -10.95 -19.90
N ASP A 60 -4.41 -11.13 -21.08
CA ASP A 60 -4.77 -12.21 -21.99
C ASP A 60 -4.60 -13.53 -21.24
N GLU A 61 -5.69 -14.24 -20.95
CA GLU A 61 -5.69 -15.55 -20.28
C GLU A 61 -5.09 -16.66 -21.19
N GLU A 62 -4.47 -16.30 -22.32
CA GLU A 62 -3.77 -17.17 -23.27
C GLU A 62 -2.25 -17.18 -23.07
N ASP A 63 -1.76 -17.09 -21.83
CA ASP A 63 -0.48 -17.70 -21.46
C ASP A 63 -0.79 -18.92 -20.58
N GLU A 64 -1.20 -20.02 -21.22
CA GLU A 64 -1.05 -21.38 -20.70
C GLU A 64 0.45 -21.72 -20.54
N GLY A 65 1.18 -20.91 -19.76
CA GLY A 65 2.50 -21.20 -19.22
C GLY A 65 2.32 -21.79 -17.84
N GLY A 66 2.14 -23.11 -17.79
CA GLY A 66 1.79 -23.91 -16.62
C GLY A 66 2.45 -23.49 -15.30
N LEU A 67 1.60 -23.20 -14.32
CA LEU A 67 1.88 -23.49 -12.92
C LEU A 67 1.04 -24.71 -12.54
N ASP A 68 1.28 -25.82 -13.23
CA ASP A 68 0.98 -27.14 -12.71
C ASP A 68 2.02 -27.48 -11.62
N ASP A 69 1.53 -27.52 -10.38
CA ASP A 69 1.83 -28.58 -9.40
C ASP A 69 3.21 -29.29 -9.52
N GLU A 70 4.33 -28.61 -9.31
CA GLU A 70 5.63 -29.28 -9.06
C GLU A 70 6.35 -28.68 -7.84
N GLY A 71 5.68 -28.77 -6.70
CA GLY A 71 6.27 -28.67 -5.37
C GLY A 71 6.94 -29.96 -4.86
N GLU A 72 7.42 -30.83 -5.76
CA GLU A 72 8.33 -31.93 -5.42
C GLU A 72 9.39 -32.12 -6.51
N MET A 73 10.59 -31.56 -6.31
CA MET A 73 11.84 -32.18 -6.77
C MET A 73 13.03 -31.83 -5.87
N LEU A 74 13.40 -32.83 -5.07
CA LEU A 74 14.65 -33.09 -4.30
C LEU A 74 14.87 -32.37 -2.97
#